data_AF-A0A8J6IDJ8-F1
#
_entry.id   AF-A0A8J6IDJ8-F1
#
_cell.length_a   1.000
_cell.length_b   1.000
_cell.length_c   1.000
_cell.angle_alpha   90.00
_cell.angle_beta   90.00
_cell.angle_gamma   90.00
#
_symmetry.space_group_name_H-M   'P 1'
#
loop_
_entity.id
_entity.type
_entity.pdbx_description
1 polymer ?
#
loop_
_entity_poly.entity_id
_entity_poly.type
_entity_poly.pdbx_seq_one_letter_code
_entity_poly.pdbx_strand_id
1 'polypeptide(L)'
;AQAADCAGRPLGAANQGLPRPEAAHLALWQAATTLREHRGDGHIAALTVRRIHPVTAMLLKIGTGESEAEPLRLGRKWATFEWQAGEMHAREQRLIDADGKLTAAGSALHEAVEVDTDGAAAGPWEHLGAEATAELEALLLPLAGRVVADGLLPEPNPIGLPLPGAHRD
;
A
#
# COMPACT_ATOMS: atom_id res chain seq x y z
N ALA A 1 -9.89 -13.40 3.03
CA ALA A 1 -10.82 -12.25 3.07
C ALA A 1 -11.84 -12.35 4.20
N GLN A 2 -12.60 -13.45 4.31
CA GLN A 2 -13.59 -13.63 5.40
C GLN A 2 -12.96 -13.74 6.80
N ALA A 3 -11.75 -14.28 6.89
CA ALA A 3 -10.97 -14.34 8.13
C ALA A 3 -10.25 -13.02 8.48
N ALA A 4 -10.48 -11.93 7.73
CA ALA A 4 -9.87 -10.65 8.03
C ALA A 4 -10.58 -9.98 9.20
N ASP A 5 -9.87 -9.74 10.29
CA ASP A 5 -10.39 -9.05 11.46
C ASP A 5 -10.70 -7.60 11.09
N CYS A 6 -11.95 -7.19 11.34
CA CYS A 6 -12.46 -5.88 10.97
C CYS A 6 -12.46 -4.90 12.16
N ALA A 7 -12.04 -5.31 13.35
CA ALA A 7 -11.92 -4.43 14.50
C ALA A 7 -10.97 -3.26 14.20
N GLY A 8 -11.50 -2.02 14.28
CA GLY A 8 -10.73 -0.81 13.95
C GLY A 8 -10.43 -0.62 12.47
N ARG A 9 -11.06 -1.39 11.56
CA ARG A 9 -10.79 -1.37 10.12
C ARG A 9 -12.05 -1.07 9.32
N PRO A 10 -12.46 0.21 9.23
CA PRO A 10 -13.75 0.58 8.67
C PRO A 10 -13.88 0.24 7.17
N LEU A 11 -12.82 0.38 6.37
CA LEU A 11 -12.88 0.10 4.93
C LEU A 11 -12.87 -1.39 4.66
N GLY A 12 -12.05 -2.15 5.40
CA GLY A 12 -12.07 -3.61 5.39
C GLY A 12 -13.44 -4.15 5.81
N ALA A 13 -14.02 -3.62 6.89
CA ALA A 13 -15.34 -3.98 7.40
C ALA A 13 -16.44 -3.69 6.39
N ALA A 14 -16.42 -2.49 5.78
CA ALA A 14 -17.39 -2.10 4.77
C ALA A 14 -17.37 -3.07 3.57
N ASN A 15 -16.17 -3.46 3.11
CA ASN A 15 -16.04 -4.41 2.00
C ASN A 15 -16.44 -5.84 2.37
N GLN A 16 -16.10 -6.30 3.57
CA GLN A 16 -16.46 -7.64 4.05
C GLN A 16 -17.97 -7.77 4.30
N GLY A 17 -18.64 -6.68 4.69
CA GLY A 17 -20.08 -6.66 4.96
C GLY A 17 -20.98 -6.66 3.72
N LEU A 18 -20.43 -6.48 2.52
CA LEU A 18 -21.20 -6.55 1.27
C LEU A 18 -21.59 -8.00 0.94
N PRO A 19 -22.77 -8.25 0.34
CA PRO A 19 -23.14 -9.56 -0.15
C PRO A 19 -22.09 -10.11 -1.12
N ARG A 20 -21.71 -11.38 -0.95
CA ARG A 20 -20.75 -12.02 -1.84
C ARG A 20 -21.39 -12.22 -3.23
N PRO A 21 -20.77 -11.71 -4.31
CA PRO A 21 -21.27 -11.94 -5.67
C PRO A 21 -21.26 -13.43 -6.05
N GLU A 22 -22.24 -13.88 -6.84
CA GLU A 22 -22.33 -15.27 -7.32
C GLU A 22 -21.27 -15.57 -8.39
N ALA A 23 -21.01 -14.63 -9.30
CA ALA A 23 -20.03 -14.81 -10.36
C ALA A 23 -18.61 -14.91 -9.78
N ALA A 24 -17.90 -15.99 -10.10
CA ALA A 24 -16.60 -16.31 -9.50
C ALA A 24 -15.55 -15.19 -9.63
N HIS A 25 -15.48 -14.52 -10.78
CA HIS A 25 -14.55 -13.40 -11.00
C HIS A 25 -14.89 -12.17 -10.15
N LEU A 26 -16.18 -11.89 -9.92
CA LEU A 26 -16.62 -10.82 -9.03
C LEU A 26 -16.38 -11.17 -7.57
N ALA A 27 -16.57 -12.43 -7.17
CA ALA A 27 -16.24 -12.89 -5.84
C ALA A 27 -14.72 -12.77 -5.55
N LEU A 28 -13.88 -13.09 -6.53
CA LEU A 28 -12.43 -12.92 -6.44
C LEU A 28 -12.05 -11.43 -6.31
N TRP A 29 -12.62 -10.58 -7.15
CA TRP A 29 -12.43 -9.13 -7.08
C TRP A 29 -12.83 -8.56 -5.71
N GLN A 30 -13.98 -8.96 -5.17
CA GLN A 30 -14.46 -8.52 -3.86
C GLN A 30 -13.51 -8.99 -2.75
N ALA A 31 -13.02 -10.24 -2.81
CA ALA A 31 -12.09 -10.77 -1.83
C ALA A 31 -10.74 -10.03 -1.85
N ALA A 32 -10.18 -9.77 -3.03
CA ALA A 32 -8.94 -8.99 -3.19
C ALA A 32 -9.11 -7.55 -2.71
N THR A 33 -10.24 -6.91 -3.03
CA THR A 33 -10.54 -5.55 -2.56
C THR A 33 -10.67 -5.50 -1.04
N THR A 34 -11.35 -6.48 -0.43
CA THR A 34 -11.46 -6.58 1.03
C THR A 34 -10.09 -6.69 1.70
N LEU A 35 -9.19 -7.54 1.18
CA LEU A 35 -7.83 -7.69 1.71
C LEU A 35 -6.99 -6.42 1.52
N ARG A 36 -7.13 -5.75 0.36
CA ARG A 36 -6.48 -4.45 0.10
C ARG A 36 -6.91 -3.40 1.11
N GLU A 37 -8.21 -3.23 1.33
CA GLU A 37 -8.74 -2.23 2.26
C GLU A 37 -8.40 -2.59 3.72
N HIS A 38 -8.43 -3.88 4.08
CA HIS A 38 -7.95 -4.35 5.37
C HIS A 38 -6.48 -3.98 5.64
N ARG A 39 -5.57 -4.20 4.66
CA ARG A 39 -4.17 -3.77 4.78
C ARG A 39 -4.06 -2.24 4.84
N GLY A 40 -4.86 -1.54 4.04
CA GLY A 40 -4.93 -0.07 4.01
C GLY A 40 -5.29 0.53 5.36
N ASP A 41 -6.33 0.02 6.02
CA ASP A 41 -6.71 0.45 7.37
C ASP A 41 -5.57 0.22 8.38
N GLY A 42 -4.86 -0.92 8.27
CA GLY A 42 -3.68 -1.21 9.09
C GLY A 42 -2.52 -0.23 8.85
N HIS A 43 -2.27 0.13 7.60
CA HIS A 43 -1.25 1.11 7.23
C HIS A 43 -1.57 2.50 7.82
N ILE A 44 -2.83 2.95 7.70
CA ILE A 44 -3.27 4.21 8.31
C ILE A 44 -3.11 4.19 9.83
N ALA A 45 -3.41 3.06 10.48
CA ALA A 45 -3.19 2.90 11.92
C ALA A 45 -1.70 3.00 12.28
N ALA A 46 -0.81 2.34 11.53
CA ALA A 46 0.65 2.41 11.73
C ALA A 46 1.18 3.86 11.61
N LEU A 47 0.76 4.58 10.57
CA LEU A 47 1.10 6.00 10.39
C LEU A 47 0.59 6.86 11.56
N THR A 48 -0.65 6.60 12.01
CA THR A 48 -1.30 7.35 13.08
C THR A 48 -0.58 7.18 14.43
N VAL A 49 -0.28 5.94 14.82
CA VAL A 49 0.41 5.64 16.09
C VAL A 49 1.81 6.26 16.11
N ARG A 50 2.50 6.28 14.97
CA ARG A 50 3.81 6.93 14.81
C ARG A 50 3.74 8.44 14.63
N ARG A 51 2.53 9.01 14.55
CA ARG A 51 2.23 10.44 14.34
C ARG A 51 2.91 10.99 13.08
N ILE A 52 2.94 10.20 12.02
CA ILE A 52 3.56 10.59 10.76
C ILE A 52 2.59 11.51 10.01
N HIS A 53 3.06 12.68 9.62
CA HIS A 53 2.29 13.60 8.79
C HIS A 53 1.98 12.96 7.42
N PRO A 54 0.76 13.10 6.85
CA PRO A 54 0.40 12.45 5.59
C PRO A 54 1.35 12.74 4.43
N VAL A 55 1.82 14.00 4.31
CA VAL A 55 2.82 14.35 3.30
C VAL A 55 4.17 13.68 3.58
N THR A 56 4.60 13.59 4.84
CA THR A 56 5.83 12.89 5.19
C THR A 56 5.75 11.41 4.81
N ALA A 57 4.62 10.74 5.03
CA ALA A 57 4.44 9.35 4.60
C ALA A 57 4.62 9.18 3.08
N MET A 58 4.08 10.10 2.28
CA MET A 58 4.28 10.11 0.83
C MET A 58 5.73 10.42 0.44
N LEU A 59 6.41 11.33 1.13
CA LEU A 59 7.83 11.62 0.91
C LEU A 59 8.72 10.43 1.25
N LEU A 60 8.36 9.63 2.27
CA LEU A 60 9.05 8.39 2.57
C LEU A 60 8.96 7.41 1.38
N LYS A 61 7.76 7.23 0.82
CA LYS A 61 7.51 6.40 -0.38
C LYS A 61 8.23 6.93 -1.64
N ILE A 62 8.31 8.25 -1.81
CA ILE A 62 9.07 8.85 -2.93
C ILE A 62 10.56 8.57 -2.74
N GLY A 63 11.05 8.68 -1.52
CA GLY A 63 12.44 8.46 -1.19
C GLY A 63 12.91 7.00 -1.35
N THR A 64 11.99 6.02 -1.40
CA THR A 64 12.30 4.62 -1.79
C THR A 64 12.28 4.38 -3.30
N GLY A 65 11.87 5.38 -4.09
CA GLY A 65 11.72 5.25 -5.54
C GLY A 65 10.43 4.52 -5.97
N GLU A 66 9.49 4.30 -5.06
CA GLU A 66 8.20 3.66 -5.37
C GLU A 66 7.20 4.61 -6.04
N SER A 67 7.44 5.92 -6.00
CA SER A 67 6.54 6.93 -6.55
C SER A 67 7.28 8.24 -6.86
N GLU A 68 6.66 9.05 -7.72
CA GLU A 68 7.13 10.39 -8.05
C GLU A 68 6.32 11.47 -7.33
N ALA A 69 6.97 12.58 -6.97
CA ALA A 69 6.37 13.64 -6.17
C ALA A 69 5.13 14.28 -6.82
N GLU A 70 5.24 14.71 -8.09
CA GLU A 70 4.18 15.48 -8.73
C GLU A 70 2.92 14.64 -9.05
N PRO A 71 3.02 13.44 -9.63
CA PRO A 71 1.86 12.56 -9.80
C PRO A 71 1.20 12.21 -8.47
N LEU A 72 1.98 11.96 -7.42
CA LEU A 72 1.43 11.60 -6.10
C LEU A 72 0.72 12.80 -5.46
N ARG A 73 1.31 14.00 -5.49
CA ARG A 73 0.71 15.23 -4.98
C ARG A 73 -0.61 15.55 -5.68
N LEU A 74 -0.62 15.52 -7.02
CA LEU A 74 -1.80 15.81 -7.83
C LEU A 74 -2.88 14.74 -7.64
N GLY A 75 -2.51 13.45 -7.69
CA GLY A 75 -3.43 12.33 -7.51
C GLY A 75 -4.08 12.30 -6.13
N ARG A 76 -3.40 12.84 -5.11
CA ARG A 76 -3.90 12.97 -3.74
C ARG A 76 -4.47 14.36 -3.43
N LYS A 77 -4.52 15.25 -4.42
CA LYS A 77 -5.11 16.60 -4.36
C LYS A 77 -4.52 17.50 -3.25
N TRP A 78 -3.23 17.37 -2.98
CA TRP A 78 -2.55 18.24 -2.02
C TRP A 78 -2.28 19.61 -2.61
N ALA A 79 -2.61 20.66 -1.86
CA ALA A 79 -2.21 22.01 -2.23
C ALA A 79 -0.68 22.16 -2.14
N THR A 80 -0.10 22.99 -3.00
CA THR A 80 1.35 23.18 -3.06
C THR A 80 1.95 23.60 -1.72
N PHE A 81 1.27 24.49 -0.98
CA PHE A 81 1.75 24.98 0.31
C PHE A 81 1.74 23.89 1.39
N GLU A 82 0.75 22.99 1.39
CA GLU A 82 0.68 21.87 2.34
C GLU A 82 1.78 20.85 2.06
N TRP A 83 2.06 20.59 0.78
CA TRP A 83 3.17 19.74 0.37
C TRP A 83 4.52 20.30 0.84
N GLN A 84 4.78 21.58 0.57
CA GLN A 84 6.00 22.26 1.01
C GLN A 84 6.16 22.27 2.53
N ALA A 85 5.08 22.47 3.28
CA ALA A 85 5.10 22.35 4.74
C ALA A 85 5.49 20.94 5.20
N GLY A 86 4.97 19.91 4.53
CA GLY A 86 5.35 18.52 4.79
C GLY A 86 6.81 18.19 4.48
N GLU A 87 7.35 18.74 3.38
CA GLU A 87 8.78 18.62 3.07
C GLU A 87 9.67 19.31 4.11
N MET A 88 9.29 20.52 4.52
CA MET A 88 10.01 21.26 5.57
C MET A 88 10.02 20.47 6.88
N HIS A 89 8.86 19.94 7.29
CA HIS A 89 8.75 19.10 8.47
C HIS A 89 9.63 17.84 8.36
N ALA A 90 9.62 17.15 7.22
CA ALA A 90 10.44 15.96 7.01
C ALA A 90 11.95 16.27 7.08
N ARG A 91 12.39 17.42 6.55
CA ARG A 91 13.80 17.88 6.65
C ARG A 91 14.17 18.25 8.09
N GLU A 92 13.30 18.95 8.82
CA GLU A 92 13.50 19.29 10.24
C GLU A 92 13.66 18.03 11.12
N GLN A 93 12.88 16.99 10.84
CA GLN A 93 12.98 15.68 11.48
C GLN A 93 14.15 14.84 10.93
N ARG A 94 14.92 15.36 9.97
CA ARG A 94 16.04 14.68 9.29
C ARG A 94 15.63 13.35 8.67
N LEU A 95 14.40 13.23 8.17
CA LEU A 95 13.92 12.03 7.47
C LEU A 95 14.32 12.05 6.00
N ILE A 96 14.41 13.25 5.41
CA ILE A 96 14.93 13.48 4.07
C ILE A 96 16.04 14.53 4.08
N ASP A 97 16.94 14.47 3.10
CA ASP A 97 18.01 15.45 2.90
C ASP A 97 17.54 16.66 2.06
N ALA A 98 18.49 17.54 1.72
CA ALA A 98 18.22 18.75 0.93
C ALA A 98 17.73 18.42 -0.49
N ASP A 99 18.15 17.29 -1.05
CA ASP A 99 17.77 16.79 -2.37
C ASP A 99 16.47 15.97 -2.34
N GLY A 100 15.88 15.78 -1.16
CA GLY A 100 14.64 15.01 -0.96
C GLY A 100 14.85 13.50 -0.88
N LYS A 101 16.09 13.01 -0.74
CA LYS A 101 16.39 11.58 -0.57
C LYS A 101 16.25 11.17 0.89
N LEU A 102 15.94 9.89 1.14
CA LEU A 102 15.88 9.37 2.51
C LEU A 102 17.25 9.47 3.17
N THR A 103 17.24 9.93 4.41
CA THR A 103 18.36 9.68 5.34
C THR A 103 18.24 8.27 5.93
N ALA A 104 19.26 7.83 6.66
CA ALA A 104 19.17 6.58 7.42
C ALA A 104 17.97 6.55 8.40
N ALA A 105 17.62 7.69 8.99
CA ALA A 105 16.45 7.80 9.88
C ALA A 105 15.13 7.71 9.10
N GLY A 106 15.07 8.30 7.90
CA GLY A 106 13.92 8.16 7.00
C GLY A 106 13.71 6.73 6.55
N SER A 107 14.78 6.04 6.11
CA SER A 107 14.73 4.63 5.73
C SER A 107 14.28 3.73 6.88
N ALA A 108 14.85 3.92 8.08
CA ALA A 108 14.45 3.15 9.25
C ALA A 108 12.98 3.41 9.65
N LEU A 109 12.49 4.65 9.53
CA LEU A 109 11.09 4.97 9.79
C LEU A 109 10.16 4.31 8.76
N HIS A 110 10.53 4.35 7.47
CA HIS A 110 9.78 3.70 6.40
C HIS A 110 9.69 2.18 6.64
N GLU A 111 10.82 1.52 6.90
CA GLU A 111 10.86 0.08 7.19
C GLU A 111 9.99 -0.27 8.40
N ALA A 112 10.06 0.51 9.47
CA ALA A 112 9.26 0.28 10.66
C ALA A 112 7.74 0.44 10.41
N VAL A 113 7.33 1.35 9.52
CA VAL A 113 5.93 1.47 9.08
C VAL A 113 5.49 0.25 8.27
N GLU A 114 6.33 -0.25 7.37
CA GLU A 114 6.01 -1.44 6.58
C GLU A 114 5.92 -2.69 7.45
N VAL A 115 6.84 -2.87 8.42
CA VAL A 115 6.76 -3.96 9.41
C VAL A 115 5.46 -3.93 10.20
N ASP A 116 5.07 -2.76 10.72
CA ASP A 116 3.80 -2.61 11.44
C ASP A 116 2.60 -2.88 10.52
N THR A 117 2.65 -2.42 9.28
CA THR A 117 1.60 -2.62 8.27
C THR A 117 1.42 -4.10 7.93
N ASP A 118 2.52 -4.82 7.70
CA ASP A 118 2.50 -6.23 7.34
C ASP A 118 2.10 -7.10 8.53
N GLY A 119 2.61 -6.81 9.73
CA GLY A 119 2.16 -7.45 10.96
C GLY A 119 0.66 -7.24 11.19
N ALA A 120 0.16 -6.02 10.99
CA ALA A 120 -1.27 -5.73 11.09
C ALA A 120 -2.09 -6.43 9.98
N ALA A 121 -1.49 -6.81 8.85
CA ALA A 121 -2.16 -7.47 7.74
C ALA A 121 -2.02 -8.99 7.74
N ALA A 122 -1.28 -9.58 8.69
CA ALA A 122 -0.88 -10.99 8.68
C ALA A 122 -2.04 -11.99 8.91
N GLY A 123 -3.00 -11.65 9.77
CA GLY A 123 -4.04 -12.59 10.25
C GLY A 123 -4.77 -13.40 9.16
N PRO A 124 -5.26 -12.80 8.06
CA PRO A 124 -5.86 -13.55 6.95
C PRO A 124 -4.93 -14.62 6.34
N TRP A 125 -3.63 -14.35 6.26
CA TRP A 125 -2.62 -15.22 5.66
C TRP A 125 -2.20 -16.32 6.64
N GLU A 126 -2.06 -15.98 7.93
CA GLU A 126 -1.82 -16.95 9.00
C GLU A 126 -2.97 -17.97 9.08
N HIS A 127 -4.22 -17.50 8.95
CA HIS A 127 -5.39 -18.37 8.91
C HIS A 127 -5.41 -19.29 7.68
N LEU A 128 -4.99 -18.79 6.52
CA LEU A 128 -4.95 -19.56 5.28
C LEU A 128 -3.81 -20.60 5.31
N GLY A 129 -2.69 -20.26 5.94
CA GLY A 129 -1.49 -21.08 6.00
C GLY A 129 -0.59 -20.91 4.77
N ALA A 130 0.69 -21.27 4.93
CA ALA A 130 1.72 -21.02 3.92
C ALA A 130 1.47 -21.75 2.59
N GLU A 131 1.04 -23.02 2.64
CA GLU A 131 0.81 -23.84 1.43
C GLU A 131 -0.33 -23.27 0.57
N ALA A 132 -1.50 -23.02 1.18
CA ALA A 132 -2.64 -22.43 0.46
C ALA A 132 -2.40 -20.97 0.05
N THR A 133 -1.54 -20.23 0.77
CA THR A 133 -1.11 -18.89 0.34
C THR A 133 -0.25 -18.97 -0.92
N ALA A 134 0.69 -19.91 -0.99
CA ALA A 134 1.51 -20.13 -2.18
C ALA A 134 0.67 -20.63 -3.37
N GLU A 135 -0.31 -21.50 -3.14
CA GLU A 135 -1.26 -21.92 -4.17
C GLU A 135 -2.08 -20.72 -4.70
N LEU A 136 -2.58 -19.88 -3.80
CA LEU A 136 -3.34 -18.68 -4.17
C LEU A 136 -2.48 -17.71 -5.01
N GLU A 137 -1.22 -17.49 -4.63
CA GLU A 137 -0.27 -16.69 -5.41
C GLU A 137 -0.09 -17.27 -6.82
N ALA A 138 0.16 -18.58 -6.93
CA ALA A 138 0.35 -19.26 -8.21
C ALA A 138 -0.89 -19.15 -9.12
N LEU A 139 -2.10 -19.15 -8.54
CA LEU A 139 -3.36 -18.97 -9.28
C LEU A 139 -3.61 -17.51 -9.69
N LEU A 140 -3.21 -16.54 -8.86
CA LEU A 140 -3.42 -15.11 -9.11
C LEU A 140 -2.41 -14.51 -10.09
N LEU A 141 -1.16 -14.99 -10.08
CA LEU A 141 -0.08 -14.39 -10.87
C LEU A 141 -0.37 -14.36 -12.39
N PRO A 142 -0.90 -15.43 -13.02
CA PRO A 142 -1.28 -15.39 -14.43
C PRO A 142 -2.40 -14.39 -14.73
N LEU A 143 -3.36 -14.22 -13.81
CA LEU A 143 -4.44 -13.24 -13.97
C LEU A 143 -3.92 -11.81 -13.88
N ALA A 144 -3.04 -11.54 -12.90
CA ALA A 144 -2.37 -10.25 -12.77
C ALA A 144 -1.53 -9.93 -14.01
N GLY A 145 -0.78 -10.91 -14.54
CA GLY A 145 -0.03 -10.76 -15.79
C GLY A 145 -0.91 -10.40 -16.99
N ARG A 146 -2.12 -10.98 -17.11
CA ARG A 146 -3.07 -10.62 -18.17
C ARG A 146 -3.61 -9.19 -18.02
N VAL A 147 -3.86 -8.73 -16.79
CA VAL A 147 -4.29 -7.34 -16.53
C VAL A 147 -3.18 -6.35 -16.90
N VAL A 148 -1.93 -6.68 -16.58
CA VAL A 148 -0.76 -5.87 -16.98
C VAL A 148 -0.61 -5.82 -18.49
N ALA A 149 -0.67 -6.98 -19.16
CA ALA A 149 -0.51 -7.08 -20.61
C ALA A 149 -1.59 -6.34 -21.41
N ASP A 150 -2.74 -6.05 -20.81
CA ASP A 150 -3.82 -5.27 -21.43
C ASP A 150 -3.47 -3.77 -21.56
N GLY A 151 -2.42 -3.30 -20.86
CA GLY A 151 -1.91 -1.93 -20.99
C GLY A 151 -2.77 -0.85 -20.30
N LEU A 152 -3.79 -1.24 -19.53
CA LEU A 152 -4.65 -0.31 -18.80
C LEU A 152 -3.98 0.27 -17.54
N LEU A 153 -2.94 -0.38 -17.02
CA LEU A 153 -2.23 0.11 -15.85
C LEU A 153 -1.15 1.12 -16.27
N PRO A 154 -1.14 2.34 -15.71
CA PRO A 154 -0.10 3.31 -16.01
C PRO A 154 1.26 2.86 -15.45
N GLU A 155 2.33 3.19 -16.16
CA GLU A 155 3.70 3.10 -15.66
C GLU A 155 4.30 4.51 -15.47
N PRO A 156 4.81 4.85 -14.28
CA PRO A 156 4.81 4.05 -13.05
C PRO A 156 3.40 3.89 -12.46
N ASN A 157 3.12 2.72 -11.87
CA ASN A 157 1.81 2.48 -11.26
C ASN A 157 1.72 3.13 -9.87
N PRO A 158 0.54 3.60 -9.45
CA PRO A 158 0.36 4.33 -8.19
C PRO A 158 0.53 3.46 -6.92
N ILE A 159 0.70 2.15 -7.06
CA ILE A 159 0.93 1.22 -5.95
C ILE A 159 2.44 1.11 -5.65
N GLY A 160 3.31 1.29 -6.65
CA GLY A 160 4.76 1.25 -6.51
C GLY A 160 5.37 -0.16 -6.48
N LEU A 161 4.56 -1.19 -6.71
CA LEU A 161 5.02 -2.57 -6.83
C LEU A 161 5.46 -2.87 -8.27
N PRO A 162 6.55 -3.65 -8.48
CA PRO A 162 6.90 -4.13 -9.80
C PRO A 162 5.73 -4.94 -10.38
N LEU A 163 5.42 -4.69 -11.64
CA LEU A 163 4.39 -5.46 -12.32
C LEU A 163 4.88 -6.91 -12.54
N PRO A 164 4.02 -7.93 -12.45
CA PRO A 164 4.40 -9.30 -12.80
C PRO A 164 5.13 -9.37 -14.14
N GLY A 165 6.37 -9.88 -14.13
CA GLY A 165 7.23 -9.97 -15.32
C GLY A 165 8.12 -8.75 -15.59
N ALA A 166 7.97 -7.65 -14.82
CA ALA A 166 8.93 -6.56 -14.81
C ALA A 166 10.17 -6.98 -14.01
N HIS A 167 11.23 -7.39 -14.70
CA HIS A 167 12.54 -7.52 -14.09
C HIS A 167 13.01 -6.11 -13.66
N ARG A 168 13.41 -5.96 -12.39
CA ARG A 168 14.25 -4.84 -11.98
C ARG A 168 15.67 -5.20 -12.39
N ASP A 169 16.22 -4.48 -13.36
CA ASP A 169 17.65 -4.48 -13.67
C ASP A 169 18.48 -3.96 -12.47
#